data_AF-A0A7G8FWL4-F1
#
_entry.id   AF-A0A7G8FWL4-F1
#
_cell.length_a   1.000
_cell.length_b   1.000
_cell.length_c   1.000
_cell.angle_alpha   90.00
_cell.angle_beta   90.00
_cell.angle_gamma   90.00
#
_symmetry.space_group_name_H-M   'P 1'
#
loop_
_entity.id
_entity.type
_entity.pdbx_description
1 polymer ?
#
loop_
_entity_poly.entity_id
_entity_poly.type
_entity_poly.pdbx_seq_one_letter_code
_entity_poly.pdbx_strand_id
1 'polypeptide(L)' 'MTIALLQELLLALRNYDSNAFKAWLSLGIERLGEPAVIQLMLDGLNPILTTDEADRLVGWYLGGSL' A
#
# COMPACT_ATOMS: atom_id res chain seq x y z
N MET A 1 -13.70 -7.30 7.18
CA MET A 1 -13.47 -7.66 5.76
C MET A 1 -12.24 -6.91 5.26
N THR A 2 -11.04 -7.29 5.72
CA THR A 2 -9.84 -6.43 5.66
C THR A 2 -8.51 -7.16 5.50
N ILE A 3 -8.43 -8.49 5.72
CA ILE A 3 -7.17 -9.25 5.63
C ILE A 3 -6.69 -9.41 4.18
N ALA A 4 -7.61 -9.66 3.24
CA ALA A 4 -7.25 -9.87 1.83
C ALA A 4 -6.61 -8.61 1.21
N LEU A 5 -7.16 -7.42 1.48
CA LEU A 5 -6.57 -6.17 1.01
C LEU A 5 -5.16 -5.98 1.62
N LEU A 6 -4.97 -6.26 2.90
CA LEU A 6 -3.66 -6.15 3.53
C LEU A 6 -2.64 -7.12 2.90
N GLN A 7 -3.05 -8.35 2.58
CA GLN A 7 -2.19 -9.35 1.94
C GLN A 7 -1.76 -8.93 0.53
N GLU A 8 -2.68 -8.45 -0.29
CA GLU A 8 -2.40 -7.97 -1.66
C GLU A 8 -1.40 -6.80 -1.66
N LEU A 9 -1.52 -5.89 -0.69
CA LEU A 9 -0.56 -4.81 -0.52
C LEU A 9 0.83 -5.32 -0.13
N LEU A 10 0.92 -6.21 0.86
CA LEU A 10 2.20 -6.77 1.30
C LEU A 10 2.86 -7.55 0.15
N LEU A 11 2.09 -8.24 -0.69
CA LEU A 11 2.57 -8.89 -1.89
C LEU A 11 3.12 -7.89 -2.91
N ALA A 12 2.39 -6.80 -3.19
CA ALA A 12 2.84 -5.76 -4.11
C ALA A 12 4.15 -5.10 -3.63
N LEU A 13 4.28 -4.83 -2.33
CA LEU A 13 5.49 -4.25 -1.73
C LEU A 13 6.68 -5.21 -1.81
N ARG A 14 6.47 -6.48 -1.47
CA ARG A 14 7.53 -7.51 -1.52
C ARG A 14 8.02 -7.80 -2.92
N ASN A 15 7.10 -7.81 -3.89
CA ASN A 15 7.43 -8.07 -5.29
C ASN A 15 7.93 -6.84 -6.04
N TYR A 16 7.99 -5.67 -5.38
CA TYR A 16 8.36 -4.42 -6.01
C TYR A 16 7.47 -4.08 -7.23
N ASP A 17 6.20 -4.47 -7.16
CA ASP A 17 5.27 -4.35 -8.29
C ASP A 17 4.39 -3.11 -8.14
N SER A 18 4.81 -2.03 -8.81
CA SER A 18 4.07 -0.76 -8.85
C SER A 18 2.67 -0.90 -9.48
N ASN A 19 2.47 -1.85 -10.41
CA ASN A 19 1.17 -2.05 -11.05
C ASN A 19 0.21 -2.77 -10.09
N ALA A 20 0.71 -3.78 -9.37
CA ALA A 20 -0.07 -4.44 -8.31
C ALA A 20 -0.45 -3.44 -7.21
N PHE A 21 0.46 -2.53 -6.83
CA PHE A 21 0.16 -1.47 -5.87
C PHE A 21 -0.93 -0.50 -6.37
N LYS A 22 -0.87 -0.07 -7.64
CA LYS A 22 -1.92 0.78 -8.24
C LYS A 22 -3.28 0.08 -8.31
N ALA A 23 -3.30 -1.21 -8.68
CA ALA A 23 -4.51 -2.01 -8.71
C ALA A 23 -5.12 -2.16 -7.30
N TRP A 24 -4.27 -2.41 -6.30
CA TRP A 24 -4.66 -2.43 -4.90
C TRP A 24 -5.25 -1.09 -4.44
N LEU A 25 -4.61 0.02 -4.78
CA LEU A 25 -5.07 1.37 -4.42
C LEU A 25 -6.47 1.64 -5.00
N SER A 26 -6.67 1.33 -6.29
CA SER A 26 -7.96 1.50 -6.96
C SER A 26 -9.06 0.66 -6.30
N LEU A 27 -8.77 -0.61 -6.02
CA LEU A 27 -9.72 -1.53 -5.38
C LEU A 27 -10.02 -1.12 -3.93
N GLY A 28 -9.01 -0.63 -3.21
CA GLY A 28 -9.16 -0.13 -1.85
C GLY A 28 -10.08 1.08 -1.80
N ILE A 29 -9.90 2.04 -2.71
CA ILE A 29 -10.74 3.24 -2.79
C ILE A 29 -12.18 2.84 -3.13
N GLU A 30 -12.37 1.93 -4.09
CA GLU A 30 -13.71 1.44 -4.47
C GLU A 30 -14.44 0.78 -3.29
N ARG A 31 -13.75 -0.04 -2.50
CA ARG A 31 -14.37 -0.86 -1.45
C ARG A 31 -14.48 -0.19 -0.09
N LEU A 32 -13.51 0.66 0.25
CA LEU A 32 -13.39 1.24 1.59
C LEU A 32 -13.59 2.76 1.59
N GLY A 33 -13.47 3.39 0.42
CA GLY A 33 -13.40 4.84 0.28
C GLY A 33 -11.98 5.36 0.50
N GLU A 34 -11.67 6.46 -0.18
CA GLU A 34 -10.37 7.14 -0.11
C GLU A 34 -9.92 7.47 1.32
N PRO A 35 -10.78 8.00 2.23
CA PRO A 35 -10.35 8.32 3.59
C PRO A 35 -9.87 7.08 4.38
N ALA A 36 -10.55 5.95 4.20
CA ALA A 36 -10.18 4.71 4.88
C ALA A 36 -8.88 4.12 4.33
N VAL A 37 -8.63 4.25 3.02
CA VAL A 37 -7.35 3.84 2.41
C VAL A 37 -6.20 4.71 2.89
N ILE A 38 -6.40 6.03 2.99
CA ILE A 38 -5.39 6.95 3.53
C ILE A 38 -5.05 6.58 4.98
N GLN A 39 -6.05 6.36 5.84
CA GLN A 39 -5.81 5.93 7.21
C GLN A 39 -5.12 4.57 7.29
N LEU A 40 -5.51 3.63 6.42
CA LEU A 40 -4.85 2.33 6.35
C LEU A 40 -3.37 2.48 5.99
N MET A 41 -3.04 3.33 5.02
CA MET A 41 -1.67 3.58 4.58
C MET A 41 -0.82 4.29 5.65
N LEU A 42 -1.38 5.29 6.33
CA LEU A 42 -0.66 6.10 7.31
C LEU A 42 -0.52 5.40 8.67
N ASP A 43 -1.63 4.87 9.20
CA ASP A 43 -1.70 4.36 10.57
C ASP A 43 -1.66 2.83 10.62
N GLY A 44 -2.22 2.17 9.60
CA GLY A 44 -2.34 0.72 9.55
C GLY A 44 -1.05 0.01 9.12
N LEU A 45 -0.26 0.61 8.23
CA LEU A 45 0.95 -0.02 7.68
C LEU A 45 2.20 0.25 8.50
N ASN A 46 2.30 1.43 9.12
CA ASN A 46 3.48 1.84 9.89
C ASN A 46 3.98 0.80 10.93
N PRO A 47 3.11 0.07 11.66
CA PRO A 47 3.58 -0.96 12.59
C PRO A 47 3.95 -2.31 11.95
N ILE A 48 3.66 -2.52 10.66
CA ILE A 48 3.80 -3.82 9.97
C ILE A 48 4.86 -3.80 8.87
N LEU A 49 5.26 -2.61 8.40
CA LEU A 49 6.30 -2.44 7.41
C LEU A 49 7.68 -2.49 8.04
N THR A 50 8.61 -3.15 7.36
CA THR A 50 10.05 -2.94 7.59
C THR A 50 10.46 -1.54 7.11
N THR A 51 11.60 -1.04 7.61
CA THR A 51 12.15 0.26 7.17
C THR A 51 12.30 0.34 5.65
N ASP A 52 12.77 -0.74 5.01
CA ASP A 52 12.90 -0.83 3.55
C ASP A 52 11.55 -0.74 2.82
N GLU A 53 10.50 -1.39 3.34
CA GLU A 53 9.17 -1.34 2.73
C GLU A 53 8.52 0.05 2.90
N ALA A 54 8.76 0.71 4.04
CA ALA A 54 8.31 2.07 4.29
C ALA A 54 9.00 3.08 3.36
N ASP A 55 10.32 2.99 3.20
CA ASP A 55 11.09 3.85 2.29
C ASP A 55 10.65 3.68 0.83
N ARG A 56 10.31 2.46 0.41
CA ARG A 56 9.77 2.20 -0.94
C ARG A 56 8.38 2.79 -1.14
N LEU A 57 7.51 2.68 -0.14
CA LEU A 57 6.18 3.29 -0.18
C LEU A 57 6.28 4.82 -0.34
N VAL A 58 7.20 5.44 0.40
CA VAL A 58 7.52 6.87 0.28
C VAL A 58 8.08 7.20 -1.11
N GLY A 59 8.99 6.37 -1.62
CA GLY A 59 9.54 6.50 -2.98
C GLY A 59 8.44 6.51 -4.05
N TRP A 60 7.47 5.59 -3.97
CA TRP A 60 6.34 5.54 -4.91
C TRP A 60 5.36 6.71 -4.74
N TYR A 61 5.11 7.17 -3.51
CA TYR A 61 4.29 8.36 -3.27
C TYR A 61 4.91 9.63 -3.87
N LEU A 62 6.25 9.74 -3.80
CA LEU A 62 6.99 10.88 -4.34
C LEU A 62 7.29 10.76 -5.85
N GLY A 63 6.83 9.70 -6.52
CA GLY A 63 7.06 9.48 -7.95
C GLY A 63 8.48 9.01 -8.29
N GLY A 64 9.25 8.57 -7.30
CA GLY A 64 10.56 7.96 -7.50
C GLY A 64 10.42 6.54 -8.05
N SER A 65 10.86 6.33 -9.28
CA SER A 65 11.31 5.01 -9.72
C SER A 65 12.66 4.77 -9.05
N LEU A 66 12.76 3.78 -8.17
CA LEU A 66 14.06 3.21 -7.80
C LEU A 66 14.40 2.10 -8.81
#